data_AF-A0A964HCU1-F1
#
_entry.id   AF-A0A964HCU1-F1
#
_cell.length_a   1.000
_cell.length_b   1.000
_cell.length_c   1.000
_cell.angle_alpha   90.00
_cell.angle_beta   90.00
_cell.angle_gamma   90.00
#
_symmetry.space_group_name_H-M   'P 1'
#
loop_
_entity.id
_entity.type
_entity.pdbx_description
1 polymer ?
#
loop_
_entity_poly.entity_id
_entity_poly.type
_entity_poly.pdbx_seq_one_letter_code
_entity_poly.pdbx_strand_id
1 'polypeptide(L)'
;ITPNAPDYVRTVLGKLAAGQGDDLPVSAFAPDGTFPTATAQYEKRNLALDIPVWDEAVCIQCMKCVAICPHATIRAKVYDSKELVGAPKTFKSTDARAPEWKGMKWSLQVAAEDCTGCALCVDVCPARNKTETKLKAINMRPQAPLREQEHDNWDFFLSLPELDRRKVKVSALRHQQVMQPLFEFSGACSGCGETPYLKLVTQLFGDRMIVANATGCTSIYGGNLPTTPYSVDKNGRGPTWCNSLFEDNAEFGLGFRVSIDKQREFAGELLQKLAPTLGDELVSGILNANQSDEAGIYDQRERVAALKQKLQKLSAPEGRLLLPLADTLVRKSVW
;
A
#
# COMPACT_ATOMS: atom_id res chain seq x y z
N ILE A 1 7.51 14.62 11.92
CA ILE A 1 8.35 13.44 11.58
C ILE A 1 8.63 12.64 12.84
N THR A 2 8.26 11.36 12.86
CA THR A 2 8.44 10.49 14.02
C THR A 2 9.92 10.07 14.22
N PRO A 3 10.35 9.79 15.47
CA PRO A 3 11.75 9.43 15.75
C PRO A 3 12.22 8.11 15.11
N ASN A 4 11.30 7.20 14.81
CA ASN A 4 11.61 5.90 14.20
C ASN A 4 11.74 5.95 12.66
N ALA A 5 11.56 7.11 12.03
CA ALA A 5 11.71 7.24 10.58
C ALA A 5 13.16 6.99 10.12
N PRO A 6 13.42 6.52 8.89
CA PRO A 6 14.77 6.35 8.36
C PRO A 6 15.60 7.64 8.42
N ASP A 7 16.94 7.52 8.48
CA ASP A 7 17.84 8.68 8.64
C ASP A 7 17.55 9.80 7.66
N TYR A 8 17.50 9.50 6.36
CA TYR A 8 17.20 10.49 5.32
C TYR A 8 15.86 11.21 5.54
N VAL A 9 14.83 10.48 6.00
CA VAL A 9 13.52 11.05 6.30
C VAL A 9 13.60 12.01 7.49
N ARG A 10 14.39 11.69 8.53
CA ARG A 10 14.54 12.57 9.69
C ARG A 10 15.40 13.79 9.40
N THR A 11 16.55 13.59 8.77
CA THR A 11 17.59 14.63 8.69
C THR A 11 17.45 15.53 7.47
N VAL A 12 16.86 15.04 6.38
CA VAL A 12 16.65 15.81 5.14
C VAL A 12 15.18 16.19 5.01
N LEU A 13 14.30 15.18 4.91
CA LEU A 13 12.87 15.44 4.70
C LEU A 13 12.21 16.11 5.90
N GLY A 14 12.67 15.82 7.12
CA GLY A 14 12.21 16.49 8.33
C GLY A 14 12.58 17.97 8.38
N LYS A 15 13.76 18.35 7.88
CA LYS A 15 14.14 19.77 7.75
C LYS A 15 13.28 20.48 6.71
N LEU A 16 13.02 19.85 5.57
CA LEU A 16 12.09 20.38 4.56
C LEU A 16 10.69 20.60 5.17
N ALA A 17 10.17 19.61 5.90
CA ALA A 17 8.86 19.71 6.56
C ALA A 17 8.82 20.77 7.66
N ALA A 18 9.95 21.07 8.31
CA ALA A 18 10.09 22.11 9.32
C ALA A 18 10.32 23.53 8.75
N GLY A 19 10.34 23.69 7.42
CA GLY A 19 10.62 24.99 6.78
C GLY A 19 12.10 25.41 6.87
N GLN A 20 13.00 24.44 7.09
CA GLN A 20 14.46 24.64 7.19
C GLN A 20 15.19 24.05 5.98
N GLY A 21 14.55 24.10 4.81
CA GLY A 21 15.07 23.51 3.58
C GLY A 21 16.32 24.21 3.06
N ASP A 22 16.38 25.53 3.19
CA ASP A 22 17.50 26.37 2.71
C ASP A 22 18.83 26.07 3.43
N ASP A 23 18.80 25.45 4.61
CA ASP A 23 19.98 25.04 5.36
C ASP A 23 20.63 23.74 4.84
N LEU A 24 19.97 23.05 3.90
CA LEU A 24 20.46 21.77 3.38
C LEU A 24 21.52 22.00 2.28
N PRO A 25 22.69 21.34 2.37
CA PRO A 25 23.69 21.42 1.31
C PRO A 25 23.20 20.69 0.05
N VAL A 26 23.75 21.04 -1.12
CA VAL A 26 23.46 20.34 -2.39
C VAL A 26 23.71 18.83 -2.29
N SER A 27 24.71 18.41 -1.50
CA SER A 27 25.05 16.99 -1.29
C SER A 27 23.98 16.20 -0.52
N ALA A 28 22.96 16.86 0.03
CA ALA A 28 21.83 16.20 0.67
C ALA A 28 20.85 15.57 -0.32
N PHE A 29 20.95 15.86 -1.62
CA PHE A 29 19.97 15.46 -2.63
C PHE A 29 20.58 14.51 -3.68
N ALA A 30 19.77 13.59 -4.18
CA ALA A 30 20.16 12.75 -5.30
C ALA A 30 20.29 13.60 -6.59
N PRO A 31 21.33 13.37 -7.41
CA PRO A 31 21.59 14.20 -8.60
C PRO A 31 20.53 14.04 -9.69
N ASP A 32 19.73 12.97 -9.64
CA ASP A 32 18.62 12.69 -10.57
C ASP A 32 17.24 13.13 -10.03
N GLY A 33 17.21 13.75 -8.84
CA GLY A 33 15.96 14.20 -8.22
C GLY A 33 15.06 13.07 -7.71
N THR A 34 15.59 11.85 -7.52
CA THR A 34 14.83 10.74 -6.95
C THR A 34 14.65 10.89 -5.44
N PHE A 35 13.47 10.50 -4.94
CA PHE A 35 13.12 10.55 -3.52
C PHE A 35 12.60 9.18 -3.05
N PRO A 36 12.79 8.83 -1.77
CA PRO A 36 12.21 7.62 -1.22
C PRO A 36 10.68 7.69 -1.21
N THR A 37 10.05 6.54 -1.39
CA THR A 37 8.62 6.35 -1.18
C THR A 37 8.30 6.14 0.30
N ALA A 38 7.02 6.05 0.64
CA ALA A 38 6.52 5.71 1.96
C ALA A 38 6.94 6.70 3.07
N THR A 39 7.15 7.99 2.75
CA THR A 39 7.58 8.97 3.76
C THR A 39 6.42 9.57 4.54
N ALA A 40 5.21 9.59 3.96
CA ALA A 40 4.02 10.17 4.58
C ALA A 40 3.65 9.53 5.93
N GLN A 41 3.93 8.23 6.11
CA GLN A 41 3.63 7.50 7.34
C GLN A 41 4.32 8.06 8.59
N TYR A 42 5.41 8.79 8.42
CA TYR A 42 6.21 9.36 9.50
C TYR A 42 5.77 10.78 9.87
N GLU A 43 4.85 11.41 9.13
CA GLU A 43 4.52 12.81 9.38
C GLU A 43 3.71 13.02 10.65
N LYS A 44 2.65 12.23 10.85
CA LYS A 44 1.75 12.29 12.01
C LYS A 44 1.27 13.73 12.27
N ARG A 45 0.69 14.34 11.23
CA ARG A 45 0.37 15.78 11.17
C ARG A 45 -0.62 16.25 12.23
N ASN A 46 -1.44 15.33 12.76
CA ASN A 46 -2.36 15.53 13.87
C ASN A 46 -3.30 16.74 13.68
N LEU A 47 -4.07 16.73 12.60
CA LEU A 47 -4.88 17.88 12.16
C LEU A 47 -6.35 17.84 12.61
N ALA A 48 -6.90 16.65 12.85
CA ALA A 48 -8.33 16.49 13.10
C ALA A 48 -8.73 16.90 14.52
N LEU A 49 -9.80 17.69 14.65
CA LEU A 49 -10.43 17.98 15.95
C LEU A 49 -11.25 16.79 16.47
N ASP A 50 -11.94 16.11 15.55
CA ASP A 50 -12.72 14.90 15.82
C ASP A 50 -12.21 13.73 14.97
N ILE A 51 -12.26 12.53 15.53
CA ILE A 51 -11.95 11.28 14.83
C ILE A 51 -13.10 10.28 14.92
N PRO A 52 -13.21 9.37 13.93
CA PRO A 52 -14.23 8.34 13.99
C PRO A 52 -13.94 7.30 15.08
N VAL A 53 -14.91 7.02 15.94
CA VAL A 53 -14.84 5.98 16.98
C VAL A 53 -15.74 4.82 16.60
N TRP A 54 -15.17 3.62 16.56
CA TRP A 54 -15.85 2.38 16.21
C TRP A 54 -16.69 1.82 17.36
N ASP A 55 -17.94 1.44 17.04
CA ASP A 55 -18.88 0.66 17.87
C ASP A 55 -19.00 -0.77 17.31
N GLU A 56 -18.46 -1.73 18.04
CA GLU A 56 -18.33 -3.14 17.67
C GLU A 56 -19.69 -3.85 17.62
N ALA A 57 -20.61 -3.46 18.51
CA ALA A 57 -21.92 -4.08 18.65
C ALA A 57 -22.83 -3.74 17.46
N VAL A 58 -22.74 -2.50 16.96
CA VAL A 58 -23.55 -2.02 15.83
C VAL A 58 -22.92 -2.37 14.47
N CYS A 59 -21.58 -2.44 14.39
CA CYS A 59 -20.88 -2.63 13.13
C CYS A 59 -21.23 -3.94 12.43
N ILE A 60 -21.55 -3.85 11.13
CA ILE A 60 -21.86 -5.01 10.28
C ILE A 60 -20.68 -5.47 9.41
N GLN A 61 -19.48 -4.91 9.61
CA GLN A 61 -18.24 -5.27 8.89
C GLN A 61 -18.35 -5.12 7.35
N CYS A 62 -19.05 -4.10 6.87
CA CYS A 62 -19.29 -3.88 5.43
C CYS A 62 -18.12 -3.21 4.68
N MET A 63 -17.10 -2.72 5.40
CA MET A 63 -15.90 -2.04 4.86
C MET A 63 -16.12 -0.75 4.06
N LYS A 64 -17.35 -0.20 4.00
CA LYS A 64 -17.61 1.07 3.30
C LYS A 64 -16.82 2.25 3.87
N CYS A 65 -16.65 2.28 5.20
CA CYS A 65 -15.83 3.30 5.88
C CYS A 65 -14.35 3.25 5.46
N VAL A 66 -13.78 2.06 5.27
CA VAL A 66 -12.41 1.85 4.78
C VAL A 66 -12.30 2.22 3.29
N ALA A 67 -13.31 1.83 2.49
CA ALA A 67 -13.35 2.10 1.07
C ALA A 67 -13.35 3.60 0.75
N ILE A 68 -14.19 4.38 1.45
CA ILE A 68 -14.38 5.81 1.16
C ILE A 68 -13.27 6.68 1.74
N CYS A 69 -12.44 6.18 2.65
CA CYS A 69 -11.44 6.99 3.32
C CYS A 69 -10.40 7.54 2.32
N PRO A 70 -10.30 8.88 2.15
CA PRO A 70 -9.38 9.47 1.18
C PRO A 70 -7.92 9.45 1.61
N HIS A 71 -7.63 9.18 2.89
CA HIS A 71 -6.26 9.22 3.42
C HIS A 71 -5.78 7.87 3.94
N ALA A 72 -6.57 6.80 3.77
CA ALA A 72 -6.31 5.47 4.33
C ALA A 72 -6.09 5.48 5.87
N THR A 73 -6.76 6.40 6.58
CA THR A 73 -6.63 6.61 8.03
C THR A 73 -7.58 5.75 8.85
N ILE A 74 -8.43 4.97 8.19
CA ILE A 74 -9.24 3.93 8.81
C ILE A 74 -9.07 2.64 8.02
N ARG A 75 -8.65 1.58 8.69
CA ARG A 75 -8.34 0.28 8.08
C ARG A 75 -8.93 -0.84 8.90
N ALA A 76 -9.07 -1.99 8.28
CA ALA A 76 -9.47 -3.20 8.99
C ALA A 76 -8.62 -4.40 8.58
N LYS A 77 -8.39 -5.28 9.54
CA LYS A 77 -7.64 -6.53 9.37
C LYS A 77 -8.47 -7.70 9.85
N VAL A 78 -8.20 -8.86 9.26
CA VAL A 78 -8.73 -10.16 9.66
C VAL A 78 -7.54 -11.05 9.99
N TYR A 79 -7.52 -11.64 11.17
CA TYR A 79 -6.35 -12.35 11.68
C TYR A 79 -6.74 -13.46 12.68
N ASP A 80 -5.81 -14.35 12.98
CA ASP A 80 -6.03 -15.41 13.96
C ASP A 80 -6.14 -14.83 15.38
N SER A 81 -7.01 -15.39 16.22
CA SER A 81 -7.16 -14.96 17.61
C SER A 81 -5.86 -14.92 18.42
N LYS A 82 -4.88 -15.76 18.09
CA LYS A 82 -3.56 -15.77 18.76
C LYS A 82 -2.76 -14.49 18.54
N GLU A 83 -3.03 -13.74 17.47
CA GLU A 83 -2.35 -12.48 17.17
C GLU A 83 -2.76 -11.35 18.12
N LEU A 84 -3.78 -11.55 18.98
CA LEU A 84 -4.19 -10.59 20.02
C LEU A 84 -3.33 -10.64 21.29
N VAL A 85 -2.34 -11.54 21.35
CA VAL A 85 -1.41 -11.57 22.49
C VAL A 85 -0.63 -10.27 22.55
N GLY A 86 -0.69 -9.58 23.70
CA GLY A 86 -0.03 -8.28 23.88
C GLY A 86 -0.82 -7.08 23.34
N ALA A 87 -2.07 -7.27 22.88
CA ALA A 87 -2.93 -6.17 22.47
C ALA A 87 -3.12 -5.16 23.61
N PRO A 88 -3.08 -3.84 23.34
CA PRO A 88 -3.46 -2.83 24.31
C PRO A 88 -4.85 -3.09 24.89
N LYS A 89 -5.09 -2.72 26.15
CA LYS A 89 -6.40 -2.93 26.80
C LYS A 89 -7.56 -2.24 26.07
N THR A 90 -7.25 -1.16 25.35
CA THR A 90 -8.18 -0.34 24.56
C THR A 90 -8.37 -0.86 23.14
N PHE A 91 -7.60 -1.86 22.71
CA PHE A 91 -7.66 -2.38 21.36
C PHE A 91 -8.94 -3.19 21.15
N LYS A 92 -9.76 -2.72 20.22
CA LYS A 92 -11.06 -3.31 19.92
C LYS A 92 -10.94 -4.45 18.91
N SER A 93 -11.66 -5.53 19.14
CA SER A 93 -11.74 -6.66 18.22
C SER A 93 -13.04 -7.44 18.43
N THR A 94 -13.56 -7.97 17.33
CA THR A 94 -14.76 -8.82 17.33
C THR A 94 -14.53 -10.05 16.46
N ASP A 95 -15.45 -11.02 16.48
CA ASP A 95 -15.38 -12.15 15.57
C ASP A 95 -15.65 -11.69 14.13
N ALA A 96 -14.88 -12.22 13.19
CA ALA A 96 -15.12 -11.99 11.78
C ALA A 96 -16.49 -12.59 11.37
N ARG A 97 -17.34 -11.78 10.75
CA ARG A 97 -18.72 -12.15 10.38
C ARG A 97 -18.83 -12.73 8.98
N ALA A 98 -17.81 -12.56 8.13
CA ALA A 98 -17.78 -13.20 6.83
C ALA A 98 -17.63 -14.72 7.01
N PRO A 99 -18.50 -15.57 6.40
CA PRO A 99 -18.43 -17.02 6.52
C PRO A 99 -17.04 -17.61 6.21
N GLU A 100 -16.33 -17.00 5.25
CA GLU A 100 -15.01 -17.38 4.78
C GLU A 100 -13.91 -17.19 5.84
N TRP A 101 -14.18 -16.40 6.88
CA TRP A 101 -13.26 -16.08 7.97
C TRP A 101 -13.77 -16.57 9.32
N LYS A 102 -14.65 -17.58 9.32
CA LYS A 102 -15.20 -18.16 10.56
C LYS A 102 -14.07 -18.59 11.50
N GLY A 103 -14.14 -18.15 12.75
CA GLY A 103 -13.13 -18.41 13.78
C GLY A 103 -11.97 -17.41 13.83
N MET A 104 -11.90 -16.47 12.89
CA MET A 104 -10.93 -15.38 12.89
C MET A 104 -11.45 -14.15 13.65
N LYS A 105 -10.53 -13.28 14.04
CA LYS A 105 -10.82 -11.96 14.63
C LYS A 105 -10.79 -10.88 13.57
N TRP A 106 -11.52 -9.81 13.83
CA TRP A 106 -11.63 -8.63 12.97
C TRP A 106 -11.55 -7.35 13.80
N SER A 107 -10.75 -6.40 13.33
CA SER A 107 -10.65 -5.07 13.93
C SER A 107 -10.77 -3.99 12.87
N LEU A 108 -11.38 -2.86 13.25
CA LEU A 108 -11.37 -1.60 12.52
C LEU A 108 -10.60 -0.59 13.36
N GLN A 109 -9.49 -0.08 12.84
CA GLN A 109 -8.59 0.79 13.57
C GLN A 109 -8.38 2.10 12.81
N VAL A 110 -8.23 3.19 13.57
CA VAL A 110 -8.09 4.55 13.05
C VAL A 110 -6.71 5.07 13.40
N ALA A 111 -6.02 5.65 12.41
CA ALA A 111 -4.79 6.41 12.60
C ALA A 111 -5.16 7.82 13.06
N ALA A 112 -5.26 8.02 14.38
CA ALA A 112 -5.76 9.26 14.96
C ALA A 112 -4.97 10.50 14.47
N GLU A 113 -3.64 10.38 14.39
CA GLU A 113 -2.74 11.47 14.03
C GLU A 113 -2.67 11.75 12.52
N ASP A 114 -3.18 10.84 11.68
CA ASP A 114 -3.21 11.02 10.23
C ASP A 114 -4.62 11.37 9.73
N CYS A 115 -5.65 11.19 10.55
CA CYS A 115 -7.02 11.53 10.22
C CYS A 115 -7.18 13.03 9.94
N THR A 116 -8.01 13.36 8.94
CA THR A 116 -8.31 14.74 8.53
C THR A 116 -9.70 15.20 8.98
N GLY A 117 -10.45 14.37 9.71
CA GLY A 117 -11.75 14.74 10.27
C GLY A 117 -12.89 14.89 9.24
N CYS A 118 -12.73 14.39 8.01
CA CYS A 118 -13.68 14.62 6.91
C CYS A 118 -15.08 14.00 7.07
N ALA A 119 -15.29 13.17 8.10
CA ALA A 119 -16.55 12.46 8.43
C ALA A 119 -17.14 11.51 7.36
N LEU A 120 -16.57 11.40 6.15
CA LEU A 120 -17.09 10.52 5.09
C LEU A 120 -17.32 9.07 5.54
N CYS A 121 -16.40 8.51 6.33
CA CYS A 121 -16.53 7.15 6.85
C CYS A 121 -17.78 6.96 7.74
N VAL A 122 -18.20 7.99 8.47
CA VAL A 122 -19.43 8.04 9.28
C VAL A 122 -20.64 8.23 8.37
N ASP A 123 -20.55 9.11 7.38
CA ASP A 123 -21.65 9.39 6.46
C ASP A 123 -22.07 8.15 5.68
N VAL A 124 -21.12 7.41 5.09
CA VAL A 124 -21.43 6.20 4.31
C VAL A 124 -21.83 5.01 5.17
N CYS A 125 -21.62 5.07 6.49
CA CYS A 125 -21.89 3.94 7.38
C CYS A 125 -23.39 3.63 7.37
N PRO A 126 -23.80 2.43 6.89
CA PRO A 126 -25.20 2.10 6.74
C PRO A 126 -25.83 1.57 8.05
N ALA A 127 -25.00 1.16 9.01
CA ALA A 127 -25.45 0.55 10.25
C ALA A 127 -25.85 1.63 11.26
N ARG A 128 -27.05 1.51 11.82
CA ARG A 128 -27.60 2.39 12.85
C ARG A 128 -27.80 1.61 14.15
N ASN A 129 -27.54 2.28 15.27
CA ASN A 129 -27.85 1.74 16.59
C ASN A 129 -29.38 1.63 16.73
N LYS A 130 -29.86 0.50 17.26
CA LYS A 130 -31.30 0.21 17.38
C LYS A 130 -31.97 1.02 18.50
N THR A 131 -31.22 1.39 19.53
CA THR A 131 -31.73 2.12 20.70
C THR A 131 -31.64 3.63 20.47
N GLU A 132 -30.55 4.12 19.86
CA GLU A 132 -30.35 5.54 19.54
C GLU A 132 -30.04 5.72 18.05
N THR A 133 -31.06 6.00 17.25
CA THR A 133 -30.99 5.97 15.77
C THR A 133 -30.07 7.03 15.13
N LYS A 134 -29.64 8.03 15.91
CA LYS A 134 -28.63 9.02 15.51
C LYS A 134 -27.21 8.44 15.56
N LEU A 135 -26.96 7.43 16.38
CA LEU A 135 -25.68 6.75 16.45
C LEU A 135 -25.58 5.69 15.36
N LYS A 136 -24.41 5.62 14.73
CA LYS A 136 -24.04 4.61 13.74
C LYS A 136 -22.99 3.65 14.32
N ALA A 137 -22.54 2.69 13.53
CA ALA A 137 -21.41 1.83 13.92
C ALA A 137 -20.06 2.56 14.03
N ILE A 138 -19.99 3.79 13.54
CA ILE A 138 -18.82 4.64 13.64
C ILE A 138 -19.30 6.08 13.76
N ASN A 139 -18.75 6.84 14.70
CA ASN A 139 -19.23 8.18 15.03
C ASN A 139 -18.07 9.12 15.32
N MET A 140 -18.16 10.38 14.88
CA MET A 140 -17.15 11.39 15.20
C MET A 140 -17.17 11.70 16.70
N ARG A 141 -15.99 11.79 17.31
CA ARG A 141 -15.78 12.18 18.71
C ARG A 141 -14.51 13.03 18.84
N PRO A 142 -14.43 13.89 19.89
CA PRO A 142 -13.24 14.68 20.15
C PRO A 142 -11.97 13.82 20.20
N GLN A 143 -10.96 14.23 19.45
CA GLN A 143 -9.72 13.46 19.28
C GLN A 143 -8.82 13.51 20.53
N ALA A 144 -8.73 14.68 21.18
CA ALA A 144 -7.79 14.91 22.28
C ALA A 144 -7.79 13.80 23.38
N PRO A 145 -8.94 13.35 23.92
CA PRO A 145 -8.96 12.29 24.93
C PRO A 145 -8.66 10.88 24.39
N LEU A 146 -8.62 10.70 23.06
CA LEU A 146 -8.47 9.40 22.41
C LEU A 146 -7.10 9.22 21.75
N ARG A 147 -6.40 10.32 21.43
CA ARG A 147 -5.20 10.31 20.59
C ARG A 147 -4.14 9.33 21.07
N GLU A 148 -3.76 9.38 22.34
CA GLU A 148 -2.67 8.55 22.88
C GLU A 148 -3.01 7.06 22.87
N GLN A 149 -4.21 6.68 23.32
CA GLN A 149 -4.62 5.27 23.26
C GLN A 149 -4.77 4.78 21.80
N GLU A 150 -5.25 5.63 20.88
CA GLU A 150 -5.43 5.24 19.48
C GLU A 150 -4.11 5.20 18.72
N HIS A 151 -3.10 5.97 19.14
CA HIS A 151 -1.71 5.81 18.68
C HIS A 151 -1.21 4.40 19.01
N ASP A 152 -1.32 3.97 20.27
CA ASP A 152 -0.86 2.64 20.70
C ASP A 152 -1.66 1.51 20.04
N ASN A 153 -2.99 1.69 19.91
CA ASN A 153 -3.84 0.76 19.18
C ASN A 153 -3.47 0.68 17.69
N TRP A 154 -3.12 1.81 17.06
CA TRP A 154 -2.70 1.88 15.67
C TRP A 154 -1.35 1.17 15.45
N ASP A 155 -0.38 1.39 16.32
CA ASP A 155 0.92 0.70 16.26
C ASP A 155 0.75 -0.81 16.43
N PHE A 156 -0.07 -1.25 17.40
CA PHE A 156 -0.42 -2.65 17.53
C PHE A 156 -1.12 -3.19 16.27
N PHE A 157 -2.07 -2.45 15.71
CA PHE A 157 -2.76 -2.83 14.47
C PHE A 157 -1.82 -2.98 13.27
N LEU A 158 -0.82 -2.11 13.15
CA LEU A 158 0.20 -2.22 12.11
C LEU A 158 1.05 -3.49 12.28
N SER A 159 1.30 -3.92 13.52
CA SER A 159 2.04 -5.16 13.81
C SER A 159 1.30 -6.45 13.43
N LEU A 160 -0.04 -6.42 13.37
CA LEU A 160 -0.85 -7.57 12.98
C LEU A 160 -0.55 -8.00 11.53
N PRO A 161 -0.60 -9.31 11.22
CA PRO A 161 -0.30 -9.79 9.87
C PRO A 161 -1.34 -9.32 8.85
N GLU A 162 -0.87 -8.97 7.66
CA GLU A 162 -1.75 -8.78 6.50
C GLU A 162 -2.34 -10.12 6.05
N LEU A 163 -3.62 -10.12 5.64
CA LEU A 163 -4.28 -11.30 5.11
C LEU A 163 -3.62 -11.73 3.79
N ASP A 164 -3.39 -13.03 3.63
CA ASP A 164 -2.89 -13.61 2.40
C ASP A 164 -3.77 -13.21 1.21
N ARG A 165 -3.20 -12.45 0.25
CA ARG A 165 -3.90 -11.91 -0.92
C ARG A 165 -4.59 -13.01 -1.75
N ARG A 166 -4.06 -14.24 -1.74
CA ARG A 166 -4.64 -15.41 -2.43
C ARG A 166 -5.98 -15.84 -1.84
N LYS A 167 -6.27 -15.46 -0.59
CA LYS A 167 -7.53 -15.76 0.12
C LYS A 167 -8.55 -14.62 0.03
N VAL A 168 -8.24 -13.55 -0.72
CA VAL A 168 -9.10 -12.38 -0.86
C VAL A 168 -9.93 -12.47 -2.12
N LYS A 169 -11.26 -12.37 -1.98
CA LYS A 169 -12.17 -12.24 -3.12
C LYS A 169 -12.26 -10.79 -3.57
N VAL A 170 -11.44 -10.40 -4.55
CA VAL A 170 -11.32 -9.01 -5.02
C VAL A 170 -12.62 -8.40 -5.57
N SER A 171 -13.56 -9.23 -6.05
CA SER A 171 -14.87 -8.76 -6.54
C SER A 171 -15.88 -8.42 -5.44
N ALA A 172 -15.57 -8.72 -4.17
CA ALA A 172 -16.41 -8.38 -3.03
C ALA A 172 -15.76 -7.28 -2.21
N LEU A 173 -16.37 -6.08 -2.17
CA LEU A 173 -15.83 -4.92 -1.44
C LEU A 173 -15.40 -5.25 0.00
N ARG A 174 -16.24 -6.01 0.72
CA ARG A 174 -15.96 -6.41 2.11
C ARG A 174 -14.71 -7.27 2.27
N HIS A 175 -14.27 -7.97 1.23
CA HIS A 175 -13.04 -8.77 1.24
C HIS A 175 -11.87 -7.95 0.71
N GLN A 176 -12.07 -7.27 -0.41
CA GLN A 176 -11.01 -6.51 -1.08
C GLN A 176 -10.43 -5.41 -0.16
N GLN A 177 -11.27 -4.74 0.64
CA GLN A 177 -10.81 -3.64 1.49
C GLN A 177 -9.95 -4.07 2.70
N VAL A 178 -9.78 -5.37 2.95
CA VAL A 178 -8.83 -5.89 3.95
C VAL A 178 -7.38 -5.82 3.45
N MET A 179 -7.18 -5.75 2.14
CA MET A 179 -5.84 -5.65 1.56
C MET A 179 -5.16 -4.35 2.01
N GLN A 180 -3.87 -4.42 2.33
CA GLN A 180 -3.06 -3.26 2.69
C GLN A 180 -3.14 -2.18 1.59
N PRO A 181 -3.48 -0.92 1.91
CA PRO A 181 -3.35 0.18 0.97
C PRO A 181 -1.88 0.57 0.80
N LEU A 182 -1.45 0.79 -0.44
CA LEU A 182 -0.11 1.29 -0.76
C LEU A 182 -0.14 2.74 -1.27
N PHE A 183 -1.20 3.45 -0.93
CA PHE A 183 -1.34 4.90 -1.05
C PHE A 183 -2.03 5.40 0.23
N GLU A 184 -1.30 6.12 1.08
CA GLU A 184 -1.72 6.49 2.43
C GLU A 184 -1.26 7.89 2.82
N PHE A 185 -2.06 8.57 3.64
CA PHE A 185 -1.68 9.82 4.33
C PHE A 185 -1.22 10.96 3.40
N SER A 186 -1.77 11.04 2.19
CA SER A 186 -1.41 12.07 1.22
C SER A 186 -1.74 13.49 1.67
N GLY A 187 -1.10 14.47 1.05
CA GLY A 187 -1.38 15.90 1.25
C GLY A 187 -2.71 16.39 0.66
N ALA A 188 -3.58 15.49 0.19
CA ALA A 188 -4.85 15.85 -0.43
C ALA A 188 -5.82 16.50 0.57
N CYS A 189 -6.78 17.27 0.05
CA CYS A 189 -7.82 17.93 0.84
C CYS A 189 -8.61 16.95 1.71
N SER A 190 -9.13 17.44 2.84
CA SER A 190 -10.10 16.70 3.66
C SER A 190 -11.33 16.35 2.81
N GLY A 191 -11.64 15.06 2.67
CA GLY A 191 -12.74 14.59 1.83
C GLY A 191 -12.47 14.58 0.32
N CYS A 192 -11.21 14.58 -0.12
CA CYS A 192 -10.84 14.50 -1.53
C CYS A 192 -11.56 13.34 -2.25
N GLY A 193 -12.11 13.62 -3.44
CA GLY A 193 -12.83 12.64 -4.26
C GLY A 193 -11.94 11.72 -5.10
N GLU A 194 -10.65 12.02 -5.23
CA GLU A 194 -9.72 11.29 -6.11
C GLU A 194 -9.00 10.14 -5.38
N THR A 195 -8.52 10.41 -4.16
CA THR A 195 -7.62 9.50 -3.45
C THR A 195 -8.22 8.15 -3.02
N PRO A 196 -9.54 7.98 -2.76
CA PRO A 196 -10.11 6.65 -2.54
C PRO A 196 -9.92 5.71 -3.73
N TYR A 197 -9.89 6.23 -4.96
CA TYR A 197 -9.65 5.44 -6.16
C TYR A 197 -8.19 4.98 -6.24
N LEU A 198 -7.23 5.87 -6.00
CA LEU A 198 -5.81 5.51 -5.95
C LEU A 198 -5.51 4.50 -4.84
N LYS A 199 -6.10 4.68 -3.66
CA LYS A 199 -6.03 3.71 -2.56
C LYS A 199 -6.55 2.34 -3.00
N LEU A 200 -7.72 2.28 -3.64
CA LEU A 200 -8.30 1.02 -4.13
C LEU A 200 -7.41 0.34 -5.18
N VAL A 201 -6.93 1.11 -6.17
CA VAL A 201 -6.10 0.61 -7.26
C VAL A 201 -4.75 0.09 -6.73
N THR A 202 -4.15 0.75 -5.75
CA THR A 202 -2.91 0.29 -5.10
C THR A 202 -3.12 -0.91 -4.18
N GLN A 203 -4.29 -1.07 -3.55
CA GLN A 203 -4.63 -2.32 -2.85
C GLN A 203 -4.61 -3.51 -3.82
N LEU A 204 -5.15 -3.35 -5.03
CA LEU A 204 -5.26 -4.41 -6.04
C LEU A 204 -3.95 -4.71 -6.77
N PHE A 205 -3.17 -3.69 -7.12
CA PHE A 205 -2.04 -3.85 -8.04
C PHE A 205 -0.74 -3.22 -7.56
N GLY A 206 -0.73 -2.56 -6.40
CA GLY A 206 0.35 -1.67 -5.99
C GLY A 206 1.71 -2.36 -5.85
N ASP A 207 1.74 -3.64 -5.48
CA ASP A 207 2.97 -4.44 -5.34
C ASP A 207 3.68 -4.77 -6.67
N ARG A 208 3.10 -4.35 -7.80
CA ARG A 208 3.61 -4.52 -9.16
C ARG A 208 3.20 -3.38 -10.09
N MET A 209 2.86 -2.22 -9.52
CA MET A 209 2.37 -1.05 -10.22
C MET A 209 3.52 -0.12 -10.63
N ILE A 210 3.40 0.46 -11.82
CA ILE A 210 4.25 1.54 -12.31
C ILE A 210 3.30 2.64 -12.79
N VAL A 211 3.41 3.82 -12.20
CA VAL A 211 2.49 4.95 -12.40
C VAL A 211 3.17 6.02 -13.24
N ALA A 212 2.58 6.35 -14.38
CA ALA A 212 2.81 7.59 -15.09
C ALA A 212 1.71 8.58 -14.69
N ASN A 213 2.09 9.62 -13.96
CA ASN A 213 1.13 10.58 -13.41
C ASN A 213 1.24 11.93 -14.12
N ALA A 214 0.13 12.40 -14.71
CA ALA A 214 0.08 13.74 -15.31
C ALA A 214 0.21 14.81 -14.23
N THR A 215 0.74 15.99 -14.59
CA THR A 215 0.77 17.12 -13.66
C THR A 215 -0.65 17.58 -13.32
N GLY A 216 -0.95 17.73 -12.03
CA GLY A 216 -2.28 18.12 -11.54
C GLY A 216 -2.43 17.80 -10.06
N CYS A 217 -3.66 17.82 -9.53
CA CYS A 217 -3.89 17.50 -8.11
C CYS A 217 -3.26 16.16 -7.71
N THR A 218 -3.38 15.15 -8.57
CA THR A 218 -2.79 13.82 -8.39
C THR A 218 -1.27 13.84 -8.22
N SER A 219 -0.54 14.70 -8.96
CA SER A 219 0.91 14.82 -8.79
C SER A 219 1.28 15.65 -7.56
N ILE A 220 0.46 16.65 -7.20
CA ILE A 220 0.69 17.46 -6.00
C ILE A 220 0.54 16.59 -4.74
N TYR A 221 -0.63 15.99 -4.50
CA TYR A 221 -0.76 15.17 -3.30
C TYR A 221 0.00 13.84 -3.40
N GLY A 222 0.37 13.41 -4.61
CA GLY A 222 1.03 12.13 -4.90
C GLY A 222 2.56 12.18 -4.82
N GLY A 223 3.16 13.36 -4.90
CA GLY A 223 4.61 13.52 -4.91
C GLY A 223 5.13 14.92 -4.57
N ASN A 224 4.34 15.79 -3.92
CA ASN A 224 4.86 17.08 -3.42
C ASN A 224 5.76 16.86 -2.20
N LEU A 225 7.05 16.97 -2.46
CA LEU A 225 8.11 16.79 -1.47
C LEU A 225 7.95 17.75 -0.28
N PRO A 226 8.28 17.32 0.93
CA PRO A 226 8.96 16.06 1.29
C PRO A 226 8.06 14.81 1.42
N THR A 227 6.76 14.95 1.16
CA THR A 227 5.76 13.91 1.45
C THR A 227 5.53 12.99 0.25
N THR A 228 5.75 11.68 0.42
CA THR A 228 5.42 10.65 -0.57
C THR A 228 4.42 9.64 0.01
N PRO A 229 3.16 9.60 -0.47
CA PRO A 229 2.10 8.72 0.05
C PRO A 229 2.09 7.30 -0.52
N TYR A 230 2.77 7.08 -1.64
CA TYR A 230 2.92 5.74 -2.20
C TYR A 230 3.81 4.93 -1.27
N SER A 231 3.31 3.82 -0.75
CA SER A 231 3.95 3.01 0.29
C SER A 231 4.42 1.66 -0.25
N VAL A 232 5.06 0.87 0.61
CA VAL A 232 5.57 -0.47 0.29
C VAL A 232 4.96 -1.53 1.21
N ASP A 233 4.79 -2.74 0.69
CA ASP A 233 4.41 -3.91 1.48
C ASP A 233 5.61 -4.40 2.33
N LYS A 234 5.35 -5.42 3.17
CA LYS A 234 6.39 -6.06 4.01
C LYS A 234 7.57 -6.67 3.23
N ASN A 235 7.42 -6.86 1.91
CA ASN A 235 8.47 -7.38 1.03
C ASN A 235 9.23 -6.25 0.32
N GLY A 236 8.97 -4.98 0.68
CA GLY A 236 9.56 -3.81 0.04
C GLY A 236 8.99 -3.51 -1.35
N ARG A 237 7.82 -4.06 -1.69
CA ARG A 237 7.18 -3.87 -3.01
C ARG A 237 6.08 -2.83 -2.92
N GLY A 238 6.09 -1.86 -3.82
CA GLY A 238 5.05 -0.84 -3.91
C GLY A 238 5.06 -0.15 -5.26
N PRO A 239 4.13 0.79 -5.47
CA PRO A 239 4.04 1.54 -6.71
C PRO A 239 5.35 2.30 -6.98
N THR A 240 5.92 2.09 -8.17
CA THR A 240 6.90 3.04 -8.72
C THR A 240 6.13 4.20 -9.31
N TRP A 241 6.41 5.43 -8.90
CA TRP A 241 5.66 6.60 -9.31
C TRP A 241 6.57 7.62 -9.98
N CYS A 242 6.12 8.19 -11.09
CA CYS A 242 6.81 9.26 -11.77
C CYS A 242 5.82 10.24 -12.40
N ASN A 243 6.15 11.52 -12.36
CA ASN A 243 5.46 12.59 -13.06
C ASN A 243 6.45 13.18 -14.07
N SER A 244 6.14 13.05 -15.36
CA SER A 244 6.89 13.72 -16.42
C SER A 244 6.38 15.16 -16.54
N LEU A 245 5.51 15.46 -17.51
CA LEU A 245 4.92 16.76 -17.70
C LEU A 245 3.38 16.67 -17.65
N PHE A 246 2.73 17.79 -17.94
CA PHE A 246 1.27 17.85 -17.97
C PHE A 246 0.72 17.21 -19.25
N GLU A 247 1.40 17.48 -20.36
CA GLU A 247 0.97 17.24 -21.72
C GLU A 247 1.37 15.87 -22.29
N ASP A 248 2.28 15.13 -21.64
CA ASP A 248 2.93 13.92 -22.20
C ASP A 248 2.62 12.63 -21.43
N ASN A 249 1.68 12.65 -20.49
CA ASN A 249 1.53 11.55 -19.54
C ASN A 249 1.20 10.20 -20.20
N ALA A 250 0.39 10.20 -21.25
CA ALA A 250 -0.01 8.97 -21.92
C ALA A 250 1.17 8.35 -22.70
N GLU A 251 1.93 9.19 -23.39
CA GLU A 251 3.14 8.84 -24.13
C GLU A 251 4.25 8.38 -23.19
N PHE A 252 4.37 9.02 -22.02
CA PHE A 252 5.29 8.64 -20.97
C PHE A 252 4.96 7.24 -20.41
N GLY A 253 3.69 6.99 -20.08
CA GLY A 253 3.20 5.67 -19.68
C GLY A 253 3.36 4.60 -20.78
N LEU A 254 3.17 4.98 -22.06
CA LEU A 254 3.44 4.09 -23.19
C LEU A 254 4.92 3.71 -23.26
N GLY A 255 5.83 4.65 -23.00
CA GLY A 255 7.26 4.38 -22.88
C GLY A 255 7.58 3.31 -21.83
N PHE A 256 6.94 3.38 -20.66
CA PHE A 256 7.06 2.33 -19.64
C PHE A 256 6.57 0.97 -20.15
N ARG A 257 5.41 0.91 -20.80
CA ARG A 257 4.85 -0.32 -21.37
C ARG A 257 5.81 -0.94 -22.40
N VAL A 258 6.29 -0.16 -23.36
CA VAL A 258 7.20 -0.63 -24.41
C VAL A 258 8.50 -1.16 -23.80
N SER A 259 9.07 -0.46 -22.82
CA SER A 259 10.30 -0.88 -22.14
C SER A 259 10.12 -2.21 -21.39
N ILE A 260 9.04 -2.36 -20.62
CA ILE A 260 8.76 -3.58 -19.85
C ILE A 260 8.52 -4.76 -20.77
N ASP A 261 7.77 -4.58 -21.86
CA ASP A 261 7.48 -5.64 -22.81
C ASP A 261 8.78 -6.11 -23.49
N LYS A 262 9.67 -5.18 -23.89
CA LYS A 262 10.98 -5.54 -24.47
C LYS A 262 11.91 -6.22 -23.47
N GLN A 263 11.95 -5.75 -22.23
CA GLN A 263 12.72 -6.40 -21.16
C GLN A 263 12.24 -7.83 -20.90
N ARG A 264 10.92 -8.05 -20.90
CA ARG A 264 10.33 -9.37 -20.70
C ARG A 264 10.61 -10.30 -21.88
N GLU A 265 10.51 -9.80 -23.12
CA GLU A 265 10.87 -10.55 -24.33
C GLU A 265 12.34 -11.00 -24.26
N PHE A 266 13.24 -10.06 -24.00
CA PHE A 266 14.67 -10.36 -23.89
C PHE A 266 14.98 -11.33 -22.74
N ALA A 267 14.34 -11.17 -21.59
CA ALA A 267 14.45 -12.12 -20.48
C ALA A 267 13.97 -13.52 -20.88
N GLY A 268 12.91 -13.61 -21.69
CA GLY A 268 12.39 -14.87 -22.22
C GLY A 268 13.37 -15.58 -23.17
N GLU A 269 14.01 -14.84 -24.07
CA GLU A 269 15.05 -15.38 -24.95
C GLU A 269 16.26 -15.91 -24.15
N LEU A 270 16.70 -15.15 -23.14
CA LEU A 270 17.80 -15.57 -22.26
C LEU A 270 17.43 -16.84 -21.46
N LEU A 271 16.19 -16.93 -20.97
CA LEU A 271 15.69 -18.13 -20.30
C LEU A 271 15.75 -19.37 -21.19
N GLN A 272 15.33 -19.25 -22.45
CA GLN A 272 15.39 -20.35 -23.41
C GLN A 272 16.83 -20.80 -23.68
N LYS A 273 17.76 -19.84 -23.86
CA LYS A 273 19.20 -20.15 -24.04
C LYS A 273 19.80 -20.86 -22.83
N LEU A 274 19.33 -20.51 -21.63
CA LEU A 274 19.82 -21.07 -20.37
C LEU A 274 19.04 -22.33 -19.92
N ALA A 275 18.04 -22.79 -20.68
CA ALA A 275 17.20 -23.93 -20.32
C ALA A 275 17.99 -25.22 -20.00
N PRO A 276 19.04 -25.59 -20.76
CA PRO A 276 19.85 -26.78 -20.44
C PRO A 276 20.49 -26.73 -19.05
N THR A 277 20.74 -25.53 -18.52
CA THR A 277 21.41 -25.32 -17.23
C THR A 277 20.41 -25.03 -16.10
N LEU A 278 19.33 -24.30 -16.40
CA LEU A 278 18.31 -23.93 -15.43
C LEU A 278 17.25 -25.02 -15.21
N GLY A 279 17.11 -25.93 -16.17
CA GLY A 279 16.10 -26.98 -16.22
C GLY A 279 14.84 -26.55 -16.95
N ASP A 280 14.40 -27.38 -17.88
CA ASP A 280 13.27 -27.10 -18.79
C ASP A 280 11.95 -26.85 -18.06
N GLU A 281 11.70 -27.53 -16.94
CA GLU A 281 10.48 -27.36 -16.14
C GLU A 281 10.38 -25.95 -15.54
N LEU A 282 11.49 -25.43 -15.00
CA LEU A 282 11.52 -24.08 -14.43
C LEU A 282 11.33 -23.03 -15.52
N VAL A 283 12.03 -23.18 -16.64
CA VAL A 283 11.95 -22.25 -17.77
C VAL A 283 10.55 -22.25 -18.37
N SER A 284 10.02 -23.42 -18.75
CA SER A 284 8.66 -23.55 -19.29
C SER A 284 7.61 -23.02 -18.31
N GLY A 285 7.78 -23.32 -17.03
CA GLY A 285 6.92 -22.85 -15.97
C GLY A 285 6.88 -21.33 -15.80
N ILE A 286 8.01 -20.64 -16.01
CA ILE A 286 8.10 -19.17 -15.96
C ILE A 286 7.47 -18.54 -17.21
N LEU A 287 7.77 -19.09 -18.39
CA LEU A 287 7.32 -18.54 -19.67
C LEU A 287 5.80 -18.69 -19.86
N ASN A 288 5.23 -19.80 -19.40
CA ASN A 288 3.83 -20.15 -19.60
C ASN A 288 2.93 -19.87 -18.38
N ALA A 289 3.44 -19.17 -17.35
CA ALA A 289 2.70 -18.90 -16.14
C ALA A 289 1.44 -18.05 -16.39
N ASN A 290 0.28 -18.53 -15.93
CA ASN A 290 -0.93 -17.72 -15.82
C ASN A 290 -0.79 -16.75 -14.64
N GLN A 291 -0.81 -15.45 -14.94
CA GLN A 291 -0.65 -14.36 -13.96
C GLN A 291 -1.87 -13.42 -13.96
N SER A 292 -3.07 -13.99 -14.10
CA SER A 292 -4.33 -13.24 -14.14
C SER A 292 -4.88 -12.89 -12.75
N ASP A 293 -4.45 -13.59 -11.71
CA ASP A 293 -4.89 -13.40 -10.32
C ASP A 293 -3.71 -13.39 -9.32
N GLU A 294 -4.04 -13.18 -8.04
CA GLU A 294 -3.06 -13.11 -6.95
C GLU A 294 -2.32 -14.44 -6.73
N ALA A 295 -2.95 -15.58 -6.97
CA ALA A 295 -2.33 -16.90 -6.84
C ALA A 295 -1.26 -17.11 -7.93
N GLY A 296 -1.61 -16.82 -9.19
CA GLY A 296 -0.67 -16.89 -10.30
C GLY A 296 0.51 -15.93 -10.17
N ILE A 297 0.28 -14.72 -9.65
CA ILE A 297 1.36 -13.76 -9.36
C ILE A 297 2.27 -14.26 -8.22
N TYR A 298 1.69 -14.85 -7.16
CA TYR A 298 2.45 -15.45 -6.07
C TYR A 298 3.34 -16.59 -6.58
N ASP A 299 2.77 -17.54 -7.32
CA ASP A 299 3.50 -18.70 -7.84
C ASP A 299 4.61 -18.26 -8.82
N GLN A 300 4.37 -17.24 -9.65
CA GLN A 300 5.39 -16.68 -10.52
C GLN A 300 6.54 -16.05 -9.72
N ARG A 301 6.26 -15.38 -8.60
CA ARG A 301 7.31 -14.82 -7.73
C ARG A 301 8.17 -15.92 -7.14
N GLU A 302 7.59 -17.04 -6.73
CA GLU A 302 8.36 -18.20 -6.23
C GLU A 302 9.28 -18.77 -7.33
N ARG A 303 8.77 -18.89 -8.56
CA ARG A 303 9.59 -19.32 -9.71
C ARG A 303 10.72 -18.33 -10.01
N VAL A 304 10.45 -17.03 -9.97
CA VAL A 304 11.46 -15.98 -10.19
C VAL A 304 12.49 -15.94 -9.06
N ALA A 305 12.08 -16.18 -7.81
CA ALA A 305 13.01 -16.30 -6.69
C ALA A 305 13.95 -17.51 -6.86
N ALA A 306 13.40 -18.67 -7.23
CA ALA A 306 14.20 -19.86 -7.54
C ALA A 306 15.15 -19.63 -8.74
N LEU A 307 14.68 -18.93 -9.79
CA LEU A 307 15.51 -18.52 -10.91
C LEU A 307 16.69 -17.67 -10.45
N LYS A 308 16.44 -16.61 -9.66
CA LYS A 308 17.50 -15.72 -9.16
C LYS A 308 18.56 -16.47 -8.35
N GLN A 309 18.15 -17.41 -7.51
CA GLN A 309 19.10 -18.26 -6.76
C GLN A 309 20.00 -19.11 -7.67
N LYS A 310 19.47 -19.64 -8.78
CA LYS A 310 20.28 -20.36 -9.78
C LYS A 310 21.20 -19.42 -10.55
N LEU A 311 20.70 -18.25 -10.98
CA LEU A 311 21.46 -17.26 -11.73
C LEU A 311 22.67 -16.71 -10.96
N GLN A 312 22.54 -16.54 -9.64
CA GLN A 312 23.67 -16.11 -8.79
C GLN A 312 24.84 -17.09 -8.76
N LYS A 313 24.58 -18.38 -9.04
CA LYS A 313 25.61 -19.43 -9.09
C LYS A 313 26.17 -19.63 -10.50
N LEU A 314 25.61 -18.94 -11.50
CA LEU A 314 25.98 -19.08 -12.90
C LEU A 314 26.99 -18.01 -13.31
N SER A 315 28.10 -18.44 -13.91
CA SER A 315 29.11 -17.57 -14.48
C SER A 315 28.85 -17.18 -15.93
N ALA A 316 27.85 -17.79 -16.58
CA ALA A 316 27.49 -17.55 -17.96
C ALA A 316 27.12 -16.06 -18.19
N PRO A 317 27.61 -15.42 -19.27
CA PRO A 317 27.28 -14.03 -19.60
C PRO A 317 25.77 -13.76 -19.66
N GLU A 318 25.00 -14.67 -20.25
CA GLU A 318 23.55 -14.60 -20.36
C GLU A 318 22.88 -14.58 -18.98
N GLY A 319 23.43 -15.33 -18.01
CA GLY A 319 22.91 -15.35 -16.65
C GLY A 319 23.08 -14.00 -15.93
N ARG A 320 24.19 -13.31 -16.19
CA ARG A 320 24.45 -11.96 -15.66
C ARG A 320 23.53 -10.92 -16.27
N LEU A 321 23.17 -11.07 -17.56
CA LEU A 321 22.19 -10.21 -18.23
C LEU A 321 20.76 -10.47 -17.77
N LEU A 322 20.40 -11.73 -17.51
CA LEU A 322 19.05 -12.10 -17.08
C LEU A 322 18.75 -11.70 -15.63
N LEU A 323 19.74 -11.76 -14.74
CA LEU A 323 19.55 -11.48 -13.31
C LEU A 323 18.86 -10.13 -13.01
N PRO A 324 19.30 -8.97 -13.56
CA PRO A 324 18.62 -7.69 -13.32
C PRO A 324 17.23 -7.61 -13.97
N LEU A 325 16.96 -8.41 -15.00
CA LEU A 325 15.68 -8.43 -15.71
C LEU A 325 14.67 -9.41 -15.11
N ALA A 326 15.09 -10.30 -14.22
CA ALA A 326 14.26 -11.40 -13.74
C ALA A 326 12.94 -10.94 -13.10
N ASP A 327 12.91 -9.78 -12.45
CA ASP A 327 11.67 -9.25 -11.86
C ASP A 327 10.63 -8.79 -12.89
N THR A 328 11.00 -8.60 -14.16
CA THR A 328 10.09 -8.24 -15.26
C THR A 328 9.28 -9.44 -15.76
N LEU A 329 9.71 -10.66 -15.41
CA LEU A 329 8.96 -11.90 -15.66
C LEU A 329 7.69 -12.01 -14.81
N VAL A 330 7.62 -11.25 -13.70
CA VAL A 330 6.38 -11.00 -12.96
C VAL A 330 5.65 -9.84 -13.62
N ARG A 331 4.40 -10.06 -14.02
CA ARG A 331 3.58 -9.10 -14.77
C ARG A 331 3.46 -7.76 -14.03
N LYS A 332 3.98 -6.70 -14.64
CA LYS A 332 3.80 -5.32 -14.19
C LYS A 332 2.45 -4.74 -14.64
N SER A 333 1.91 -3.85 -13.84
CA SER A 333 0.70 -3.08 -14.15
C SER A 333 1.10 -1.62 -14.36
N VAL A 334 1.17 -1.20 -15.62
CA VAL A 334 1.37 0.21 -15.99
C VAL A 334 0.03 0.93 -15.84
N TRP A 335 0.02 2.04 -15.11
CA TRP A 335 -1.14 2.88 -14.81
C TRP A 335 -0.89 4.32 -15.19
#